data_AF-C4JIQ1-F1
#
_entry.id   AF-C4JIQ1-F1
#
_cell.length_a   1.000
_cell.length_b   1.000
_cell.length_c   1.000
_cell.angle_alpha   90.00
_cell.angle_beta   90.00
_cell.angle_gamma   90.00
#
_symmetry.space_group_name_H-M   'P 1'
#
loop_
_entity.id
_entity.type
_entity.pdbx_description
1 polymer ?
#
loop_
_entity_poly.entity_id
_entity_poly.type
_entity_poly.pdbx_seq_one_letter_code
_entity_poly.pdbx_strand_id
1 'polypeptide(L)'
;MAYYDLRSQVLSWQPPSDARDDFITGGRIYQQAILCYLDASFASPPLTAQTDLPDFICERFETLKHLLDELPVDAPISHTLCWPLALFGSLARKAEQREFIIHRLQAMWEILHLGNIRTTMRFLERLWDDHHASLSNNVAACGSVDGTSSALVRATKRKINSKDIYDNSDMEALMKRYELMFSFA
;
A
#
# COMPACT_ATOMS: atom_id res chain seq x y z
N MET A 1 6.28 -5.85 -23.75
CA MET A 1 5.14 -6.70 -24.19
C MET A 1 4.51 -7.43 -23.01
N ALA A 2 5.27 -8.17 -22.19
CA ALA A 2 4.74 -8.98 -21.07
C ALA A 2 3.75 -8.28 -20.12
N TYR A 3 3.93 -6.99 -19.80
CA TYR A 3 3.01 -6.23 -18.93
C TYR A 3 1.58 -6.15 -19.49
N TYR A 4 1.41 -5.71 -20.75
CA TYR A 4 0.08 -5.50 -21.34
C TYR A 4 -0.66 -6.84 -21.50
N ASP A 5 0.07 -7.89 -21.85
CA ASP A 5 -0.49 -9.24 -21.98
C ASP A 5 -0.97 -9.77 -20.62
N LEU A 6 -0.14 -9.65 -19.57
CA LEU A 6 -0.51 -10.06 -18.22
C LEU A 6 -1.70 -9.25 -17.69
N ARG A 7 -1.67 -7.92 -17.87
CA ARG A 7 -2.76 -7.04 -17.45
C ARG A 7 -4.08 -7.41 -18.13
N SER A 8 -4.05 -7.71 -19.44
CA SER A 8 -5.21 -8.16 -20.20
C SER A 8 -5.76 -9.49 -19.67
N GLN A 9 -4.88 -10.46 -19.34
CA GLN A 9 -5.29 -11.73 -18.73
C GLN A 9 -5.93 -11.53 -17.35
N VAL A 10 -5.39 -10.63 -16.53
CA VAL A 10 -5.99 -10.33 -15.22
C VAL A 10 -7.35 -9.65 -15.39
N LEU A 11 -7.49 -8.72 -16.34
CA LEU A 11 -8.78 -8.07 -16.63
C LEU A 11 -9.84 -9.05 -17.14
N SER A 12 -9.45 -10.03 -17.95
CA SER A 12 -10.37 -11.01 -18.52
C SER A 12 -10.76 -12.13 -17.56
N TRP A 13 -10.13 -12.21 -16.38
CA TRP A 13 -10.49 -13.18 -15.36
C TRP A 13 -11.97 -13.06 -14.97
N GLN A 14 -12.64 -14.21 -14.97
CA GLN A 14 -14.02 -14.37 -14.53
C GLN A 14 -14.09 -15.50 -13.50
N PRO A 15 -14.91 -15.36 -12.45
CA PRO A 15 -15.14 -16.45 -11.52
C PRO A 15 -15.88 -17.60 -12.22
N PRO A 16 -15.77 -18.84 -11.71
CA PRO A 16 -16.64 -19.94 -12.10
C PRO A 16 -18.13 -19.56 -11.93
N SER A 17 -18.99 -20.05 -12.82
CA SER A 17 -20.43 -19.71 -12.82
C SER A 17 -21.19 -20.22 -11.61
N ASP A 18 -20.65 -21.23 -10.92
CA ASP A 18 -21.18 -21.87 -9.72
C ASP A 18 -20.45 -21.44 -8.44
N ALA A 19 -19.56 -20.44 -8.54
CA ALA A 19 -18.84 -19.93 -7.38
C ALA A 19 -19.78 -19.23 -6.40
N ARG A 20 -19.46 -19.35 -5.11
CA ARG A 20 -20.14 -18.62 -4.03
C ARG A 20 -19.83 -17.13 -4.11
N ASP A 21 -20.76 -16.30 -3.64
CA ASP A 21 -20.65 -14.84 -3.67
C ASP A 21 -19.39 -14.34 -2.94
N ASP A 22 -19.05 -14.92 -1.78
CA ASP A 22 -17.84 -14.57 -1.03
C ASP A 22 -16.54 -14.84 -1.82
N PHE A 23 -16.50 -15.95 -2.55
CA PHE A 23 -15.39 -16.29 -3.44
C PHE A 23 -15.32 -15.34 -4.63
N ILE A 24 -16.47 -15.00 -5.23
CA ILE A 24 -16.55 -14.05 -6.35
C ILE A 24 -16.02 -12.68 -5.90
N THR A 25 -16.57 -12.13 -4.82
CA THR A 25 -16.18 -10.83 -4.27
C THR A 25 -14.71 -10.81 -3.85
N GLY A 26 -14.25 -11.87 -3.18
CA GLY A 26 -12.83 -12.05 -2.84
C GLY A 26 -11.92 -12.08 -4.07
N GLY A 27 -12.29 -12.84 -5.10
CA GLY A 27 -11.56 -12.89 -6.36
C GLY A 27 -11.48 -11.53 -7.06
N ARG A 28 -12.56 -10.74 -7.01
CA ARG A 28 -12.57 -9.36 -7.51
C ARG A 28 -11.64 -8.44 -6.71
N ILE A 29 -11.57 -8.59 -5.38
CA ILE A 29 -10.61 -7.83 -4.56
C ILE A 29 -9.16 -8.13 -4.99
N TYR A 30 -8.82 -9.40 -5.18
CA TYR A 30 -7.50 -9.79 -5.68
C TYR A 30 -7.25 -9.29 -7.10
N GLN A 31 -8.24 -9.35 -7.97
CA GLN A 31 -8.14 -8.81 -9.32
C GLN A 31 -7.79 -7.31 -9.28
N GLN A 32 -8.48 -6.52 -8.46
CA GLN A 32 -8.16 -5.09 -8.30
C GLN A 32 -6.77 -4.86 -7.71
N ALA A 33 -6.38 -5.65 -6.71
CA ALA A 33 -5.05 -5.55 -6.11
C ALA A 33 -3.94 -5.87 -7.13
N ILE A 34 -4.06 -6.94 -7.90
CA ILE A 34 -3.06 -7.30 -8.92
C ILE A 34 -2.99 -6.22 -10.00
N LEU A 35 -4.13 -5.72 -10.49
CA LEU A 35 -4.15 -4.63 -11.47
C LEU A 35 -3.51 -3.36 -10.90
N CYS A 36 -3.78 -3.03 -9.64
CA CYS A 36 -3.19 -1.88 -8.98
C CYS A 36 -1.68 -2.03 -8.83
N TYR A 37 -1.20 -3.23 -8.46
CA TYR A 37 0.22 -3.54 -8.38
C TYR A 37 0.90 -3.38 -9.75
N LEU A 38 0.34 -4.00 -10.79
CA LEU A 38 0.88 -3.91 -12.15
C LEU A 38 0.90 -2.46 -12.62
N ASP A 39 -0.21 -1.75 -12.51
CA ASP A 39 -0.31 -0.37 -12.99
C ASP A 39 0.66 0.56 -12.22
N ALA A 40 0.84 0.35 -10.91
CA ALA A 40 1.78 1.10 -10.08
C ALA A 40 3.25 0.79 -10.41
N SER A 41 3.61 -0.48 -10.62
CA SER A 41 4.98 -0.91 -10.91
C SER A 41 5.50 -0.44 -12.27
N PHE A 42 4.59 -0.18 -13.22
CA PHE A 42 4.91 0.29 -14.57
C PHE A 42 4.53 1.77 -14.80
N ALA A 43 4.15 2.50 -13.75
CA ALA A 43 3.83 3.92 -13.85
C ALA A 43 5.04 4.75 -14.30
N SER A 44 4.78 5.74 -15.17
CA SER A 44 5.77 6.72 -15.61
C SER A 44 5.13 8.12 -15.55
N PRO A 45 5.59 9.01 -14.66
CA PRO A 45 6.68 8.83 -13.70
C PRO A 45 6.34 7.79 -12.60
N PRO A 46 7.35 7.23 -11.90
CA PRO A 46 7.11 6.33 -10.77
C PRO A 46 6.26 6.97 -9.68
N LEU A 47 5.38 6.19 -9.06
CA LEU A 47 4.56 6.66 -7.95
C LEU A 47 5.44 6.84 -6.72
N THR A 48 5.48 8.06 -6.20
CA THR A 48 6.12 8.37 -4.93
C THR A 48 5.07 8.72 -3.88
N ALA A 49 5.52 8.90 -2.64
CA ALA A 49 4.65 9.37 -1.57
C ALA A 49 4.13 10.80 -1.81
N GLN A 50 4.83 11.58 -2.66
CA GLN A 50 4.55 12.98 -2.92
C GLN A 50 3.76 13.21 -4.22
N THR A 51 3.67 12.21 -5.10
CA THR A 51 2.85 12.30 -6.32
C THR A 51 1.39 12.02 -6.01
N ASP A 52 0.50 12.82 -6.59
CA ASP A 52 -0.92 12.52 -6.64
C ASP A 52 -1.14 11.14 -7.27
N LEU A 53 -2.10 10.40 -6.72
CA LEU A 53 -2.47 9.11 -7.29
C LEU A 53 -3.19 9.34 -8.62
N PRO A 54 -2.83 8.58 -9.67
CA PRO A 54 -3.60 8.54 -10.89
C PRO A 54 -5.07 8.15 -10.64
N ASP A 55 -5.98 8.71 -11.44
CA ASP A 55 -7.43 8.48 -11.30
C ASP A 55 -7.80 7.00 -11.28
N PHE A 56 -7.13 6.18 -12.09
CA PHE A 56 -7.39 4.74 -12.14
C PHE A 56 -7.12 4.03 -10.80
N ILE A 57 -6.19 4.54 -9.97
CA ILE A 57 -5.95 3.98 -8.62
C ILE A 57 -7.09 4.40 -7.70
N CYS A 58 -7.52 5.66 -7.78
CA CYS A 58 -8.66 6.17 -7.02
C CYS A 58 -9.94 5.36 -7.31
N GLU A 59 -10.22 5.06 -8.58
CA GLU A 59 -11.34 4.20 -8.98
C GLU A 59 -11.27 2.78 -8.39
N ARG A 60 -10.04 2.23 -8.27
CA ARG A 60 -9.83 0.92 -7.63
C ARG A 60 -10.06 0.96 -6.13
N PHE A 61 -9.77 2.06 -5.45
CA PHE A 61 -10.12 2.24 -4.05
C PHE A 61 -11.63 2.24 -3.84
N GLU A 62 -12.39 2.95 -4.68
CA GLU A 62 -13.86 2.94 -4.60
C GLU A 62 -14.43 1.56 -4.87
N THR A 63 -13.89 0.86 -5.88
CA THR A 63 -14.28 -0.52 -6.18
C THR A 63 -13.96 -1.46 -5.00
N LEU A 64 -12.76 -1.35 -4.43
CA LEU A 64 -12.36 -2.12 -3.25
C LEU A 64 -13.31 -1.88 -2.08
N LYS A 65 -13.68 -0.62 -1.84
CA LYS A 65 -14.59 -0.24 -0.76
C LYS A 65 -15.93 -0.95 -0.90
N HIS A 66 -16.55 -0.86 -2.08
CA HIS A 66 -17.79 -1.56 -2.37
C HIS A 66 -17.68 -3.08 -2.17
N LEU A 67 -16.61 -3.71 -2.68
CA LEU A 67 -16.40 -5.15 -2.53
C LEU A 67 -16.21 -5.58 -1.06
N LEU A 68 -15.52 -4.77 -0.25
CA LEU A 68 -15.29 -5.08 1.16
C LEU A 68 -16.55 -4.85 2.02
N ASP A 69 -17.41 -3.89 1.64
CA ASP A 69 -18.70 -3.69 2.29
C ASP A 69 -19.65 -4.87 2.04
N GLU A 70 -19.58 -5.49 0.87
CA GLU A 70 -20.36 -6.69 0.52
C GLU A 70 -19.80 -7.99 1.14
N LEU A 71 -18.51 -8.03 1.46
CA LEU A 71 -17.85 -9.23 1.95
C LEU A 71 -17.96 -9.36 3.48
N PRO A 72 -18.57 -10.43 4.02
CA PRO A 72 -18.57 -10.71 5.45
C PRO A 72 -17.15 -10.77 6.01
N VAL A 73 -16.95 -10.21 7.20
CA VAL A 73 -15.62 -10.14 7.84
C VAL A 73 -15.08 -11.54 8.14
N ASP A 74 -15.95 -12.49 8.45
CA ASP A 74 -15.67 -13.88 8.77
C ASP A 74 -15.70 -14.84 7.57
N ALA A 75 -15.91 -14.32 6.35
CA ALA A 75 -15.87 -15.13 5.14
C ALA A 75 -14.52 -15.87 5.03
N PRO A 76 -14.48 -17.13 4.54
CA PRO A 76 -13.23 -17.90 4.45
C PRO A 76 -12.11 -17.17 3.71
N ILE A 77 -12.45 -16.39 2.68
CA ILE A 77 -11.48 -15.61 1.91
C ILE A 77 -10.85 -14.47 2.72
N SER A 78 -11.49 -13.99 3.78
CA SER A 78 -10.96 -12.92 4.65
C SER A 78 -9.64 -13.31 5.31
N HIS A 79 -9.37 -14.61 5.52
CA HIS A 79 -8.10 -15.10 6.05
C HIS A 79 -6.89 -14.71 5.20
N THR A 80 -7.08 -14.46 3.91
CA THR A 80 -5.99 -14.17 2.95
C THR A 80 -5.94 -12.70 2.53
N LEU A 81 -6.94 -11.89 2.89
CA LEU A 81 -7.07 -10.49 2.45
C LEU A 81 -6.03 -9.52 3.01
N CYS A 82 -5.14 -9.96 3.91
CA CYS A 82 -4.07 -9.10 4.42
C CYS A 82 -3.17 -8.55 3.30
N TRP A 83 -2.89 -9.34 2.26
CA TRP A 83 -2.06 -8.88 1.13
C TRP A 83 -2.72 -7.76 0.31
N PRO A 84 -3.94 -7.91 -0.24
CA PRO A 84 -4.57 -6.83 -0.99
C PRO A 84 -4.78 -5.58 -0.12
N LEU A 85 -5.16 -5.74 1.15
CA LEU A 85 -5.31 -4.60 2.07
C LEU A 85 -3.98 -3.88 2.35
N ALA A 86 -2.88 -4.62 2.48
CA ALA A 86 -1.55 -4.02 2.64
C ALA A 86 -1.13 -3.22 1.39
N LEU A 87 -1.41 -3.74 0.19
CA LEU A 87 -1.10 -3.06 -1.07
C LEU A 87 -1.90 -1.77 -1.23
N PHE A 88 -3.21 -1.82 -1.01
CA PHE A 88 -4.02 -0.59 -1.05
C PHE A 88 -3.62 0.36 0.09
N GLY A 89 -3.28 -0.17 1.27
CA GLY A 89 -2.82 0.65 2.38
C GLY A 89 -1.52 1.40 2.08
N SER A 90 -0.59 0.80 1.35
CA SER A 90 0.66 1.49 0.97
C SER A 90 0.46 2.58 -0.09
N LEU A 91 -0.59 2.44 -0.90
CA LEU A 91 -0.98 3.44 -1.88
C LEU A 91 -1.88 4.54 -1.26
N ALA A 92 -2.48 4.32 -0.10
CA ALA A 92 -3.43 5.26 0.50
C ALA A 92 -2.80 6.64 0.81
N ARG A 93 -3.29 7.69 0.13
CA ARG A 93 -2.83 9.07 0.32
C ARG A 93 -3.76 9.88 1.22
N LYS A 94 -5.06 9.59 1.20
CA LYS A 94 -6.07 10.30 2.00
C LYS A 94 -6.30 9.62 3.34
N ALA A 95 -6.58 10.41 4.38
CA ALA A 95 -6.91 9.89 5.72
C ALA A 95 -8.09 8.91 5.67
N GLU A 96 -9.14 9.25 4.92
CA GLU A 96 -10.34 8.42 4.73
C GLU A 96 -10.01 7.01 4.18
N GLN A 97 -9.08 6.91 3.23
CA GLN A 97 -8.65 5.62 2.67
C GLN A 97 -7.91 4.78 3.72
N ARG A 98 -7.06 5.42 4.53
CA ARG A 98 -6.28 4.76 5.59
C ARG A 98 -7.19 4.26 6.69
N GLU A 99 -8.11 5.11 7.14
CA GLU A 99 -9.11 4.78 8.16
C GLU A 99 -9.99 3.61 7.72
N PHE A 100 -10.46 3.63 6.46
CA PHE A 100 -11.25 2.53 5.92
C PHE A 100 -10.51 1.18 5.97
N ILE A 101 -9.25 1.15 5.55
CA ILE A 101 -8.43 -0.07 5.55
C ILE A 101 -8.15 -0.56 6.98
N ILE A 102 -7.78 0.36 7.89
CA ILE A 102 -7.54 0.00 9.29
C ILE A 102 -8.82 -0.52 9.94
N HIS A 103 -9.96 0.13 9.72
CA HIS A 103 -11.24 -0.31 10.27
C HIS A 103 -11.59 -1.71 9.79
N ARG A 104 -11.39 -2.02 8.51
CA ARG A 104 -11.60 -3.38 7.99
C ARG A 104 -10.66 -4.39 8.64
N LEU A 105 -9.36 -4.08 8.76
CA LEU A 105 -8.38 -4.97 9.40
C LEU A 105 -8.68 -5.18 10.89
N GLN A 106 -9.13 -4.14 11.60
CA GLN A 106 -9.55 -4.24 13.00
C GLN A 106 -10.74 -5.18 13.14
N ALA A 107 -11.78 -5.00 12.32
CA ALA A 107 -12.94 -5.89 12.32
C ALA A 107 -12.52 -7.35 12.06
N MET A 108 -11.63 -7.58 11.09
CA MET A 108 -11.08 -8.91 10.83
C MET A 108 -10.28 -9.47 12.02
N TRP A 109 -9.49 -8.63 12.69
CA TRP A 109 -8.72 -9.04 13.87
C TRP A 109 -9.61 -9.44 15.04
N GLU A 110 -10.70 -8.70 15.29
CA GLU A 110 -11.65 -8.98 16.39
C GLU A 110 -12.38 -10.32 16.22
N ILE A 111 -12.52 -10.82 14.98
CA ILE A 111 -13.20 -12.09 14.70
C ILE A 111 -12.22 -13.24 14.47
N LEU A 112 -11.21 -13.03 13.62
CA LEU A 112 -10.34 -14.10 13.14
C LEU A 112 -9.10 -14.30 14.04
N HIS A 113 -8.69 -13.27 14.77
CA HIS A 113 -7.51 -13.28 15.65
C HIS A 113 -6.20 -13.79 15.02
N LEU A 114 -6.05 -13.63 13.71
CA LEU A 114 -4.86 -14.08 12.98
C LEU A 114 -3.73 -13.06 13.10
N GLY A 115 -2.54 -13.52 13.50
CA GLY A 115 -1.40 -12.65 13.75
C GLY A 115 -0.92 -11.85 12.53
N ASN A 116 -1.18 -12.34 11.32
CA ASN A 116 -0.90 -11.61 10.08
C ASN A 116 -1.71 -10.30 9.99
N ILE A 117 -2.98 -10.28 10.41
CA ILE A 117 -3.83 -9.09 10.41
C ILE A 117 -3.24 -8.00 11.29
N ARG A 118 -2.87 -8.34 12.53
CA ARG A 118 -2.23 -7.41 13.46
C ARG A 118 -0.89 -6.89 12.94
N THR A 119 -0.14 -7.75 12.26
CA THR A 119 1.15 -7.39 11.67
C THR A 119 0.96 -6.43 10.50
N THR A 120 -0.03 -6.66 9.63
CA THR A 120 -0.40 -5.76 8.54
C THR A 120 -0.84 -4.39 9.04
N MET A 121 -1.68 -4.31 10.09
CA MET A 121 -2.08 -3.01 10.68
C MET A 121 -0.86 -2.19 11.13
N ARG A 122 0.01 -2.78 11.95
CA ARG A 122 1.22 -2.11 12.45
C ARG A 122 2.18 -1.68 11.34
N PHE A 123 2.27 -2.49 10.29
CA PHE A 123 3.08 -2.16 9.12
C PHE A 123 2.54 -0.90 8.44
N LEU A 124 1.23 -0.82 8.21
CA LEU A 124 0.59 0.33 7.57
C LEU A 124 0.70 1.60 8.41
N GLU A 125 0.45 1.51 9.72
CA GLU A 125 0.59 2.64 10.65
C GLU A 125 2.00 3.25 10.57
N ARG A 126 3.04 2.41 10.65
CA ARG A 126 4.44 2.86 10.55
C ARG A 126 4.76 3.48 9.19
N LEU A 127 4.28 2.86 8.12
CA LEU A 127 4.49 3.37 6.77
C LEU A 127 3.94 4.80 6.65
N TRP A 128 2.76 5.06 7.19
CA TRP A 128 2.14 6.38 7.14
C TRP A 128 2.84 7.39 8.08
N ASP A 129 3.32 6.97 9.25
CA ASP A 129 4.10 7.83 10.15
C ASP A 129 5.43 8.27 9.52
N ASP A 130 6.15 7.35 8.88
CA ASP A 130 7.41 7.65 8.19
C ASP A 130 7.21 8.66 7.04
N HIS A 131 6.08 8.57 6.32
CA HIS A 131 5.72 9.54 5.30
C HIS A 131 5.51 10.95 5.88
N HIS A 132 4.83 11.07 7.03
CA HIS A 132 4.64 12.36 7.70
C HIS A 132 5.96 12.98 8.17
N ALA A 133 6.86 12.16 8.72
CA ALA A 133 8.19 12.61 9.16
C ALA A 133 9.09 13.09 7.99
N SER A 134 8.97 12.45 6.82
CA SER A 134 9.71 12.87 5.61
C SER A 134 9.27 14.24 5.10
N LEU A 135 7.96 14.55 5.20
CA LEU A 135 7.39 15.83 4.79
C LEU A 135 7.81 16.96 5.73
N SER A 136 7.82 16.72 7.05
CA SER A 136 8.24 17.74 8.03
C SER A 136 9.71 18.13 7.88
N ASN A 137 10.59 17.16 7.57
CA ASN A 137 12.02 17.42 7.41
C ASN A 137 12.35 18.22 6.15
N ASN A 138 11.60 18.02 5.06
CA ASN A 138 11.79 18.79 3.82
C ASN A 138 11.31 20.24 3.93
N VAL A 139 10.24 20.50 4.69
CA VAL A 139 9.78 21.87 4.96
C VAL A 139 10.78 22.62 5.84
N ALA A 140 11.39 21.95 6.83
CA ALA A 140 12.43 22.56 7.67
C ALA A 140 13.73 22.88 6.90
N ALA A 141 14.05 22.12 5.84
CA ALA A 141 15.24 22.36 5.02
C ALA A 141 15.09 23.54 4.04
N CYS A 142 13.86 23.95 3.70
CA CYS A 142 13.58 25.06 2.78
C CYS A 142 13.45 26.43 3.48
N GLY A 143 13.50 26.48 4.82
CA GLY A 143 13.36 27.73 5.58
C GLY A 143 14.60 28.08 6.39
N SER A 144 15.61 28.70 5.77
CA SER A 144 16.54 29.62 6.46
C SER A 144 17.48 30.31 5.47
N VAL A 145 17.04 31.44 4.92
CA VAL A 145 17.96 32.52 4.49
C VAL A 145 17.62 33.74 5.33
N ASP A 146 18.36 33.95 6.42
CA ASP A 146 18.95 35.26 6.74
C ASP A 146 19.86 35.16 7.98
N GLY A 147 21.03 35.80 7.87
CA GLY A 147 22.16 35.63 8.78
C GLY A 147 22.18 36.57 9.97
N THR A 148 22.75 36.13 11.10
CA THR A 148 24.10 36.53 11.55
C THR A 148 24.45 35.93 12.92
N SER A 149 25.69 35.41 13.00
CA SER A 149 26.56 35.25 14.17
C SER A 149 26.36 34.11 15.19
N SER A 150 27.27 33.13 15.05
CA SER A 150 28.12 32.52 16.10
C SER A 150 27.48 31.69 17.22
N ALA A 151 27.48 30.36 17.05
CA ALA A 151 28.02 29.44 18.07
C ALA A 151 28.26 28.03 17.50
N LEU A 152 29.42 27.50 17.85
CA LEU A 152 30.02 26.22 17.57
C LEU A 152 29.17 25.01 18.02
N VAL A 153 28.63 24.20 17.10
CA VAL A 153 28.30 22.78 17.37
C VAL A 153 28.64 21.90 16.17
N ARG A 154 29.36 20.82 16.47
CA ARG A 154 30.01 19.83 15.60
C ARG A 154 29.20 19.42 14.36
N ALA A 155 29.84 19.57 13.20
CA ALA A 155 29.43 18.98 11.94
C ALA A 155 29.65 17.46 11.92
N THR A 156 28.59 16.68 12.01
CA THR A 156 28.56 15.32 11.43
C THR A 156 28.04 15.43 10.01
N LYS A 157 28.97 15.62 9.07
CA LYS A 157 28.72 15.64 7.62
C LYS A 157 28.33 14.21 7.18
N ARG A 158 27.07 13.81 7.37
CA ARG A 158 26.53 12.63 6.66
C ARG A 158 26.33 13.03 5.22
N LYS A 159 27.20 12.50 4.36
CA LYS A 159 27.14 12.56 2.91
C LYS A 159 25.82 11.89 2.48
N ILE A 160 24.76 12.67 2.29
CA ILE A 160 23.53 12.20 1.65
C ILE A 160 23.91 11.92 0.20
N ASN A 161 23.92 10.64 -0.13
CA ASN A 161 24.21 10.16 -1.46
C ASN A 161 22.94 10.44 -2.30
N SER A 162 23.05 11.16 -3.42
CA SER A 162 21.95 11.52 -4.32
C SER A 162 21.37 10.32 -5.09
N LYS A 163 21.17 9.19 -4.41
CA LYS A 163 20.60 7.95 -4.95
C LYS A 163 19.27 7.56 -4.29
N ASP A 164 18.73 8.39 -3.41
CA ASP A 164 17.36 8.24 -2.88
C ASP A 164 16.33 8.75 -3.91
N ILE A 165 16.44 8.21 -5.12
CA ILE A 165 15.32 8.10 -6.04
C ILE A 165 14.62 6.84 -5.55
N TYR A 166 13.37 6.96 -5.08
CA TYR A 166 12.54 5.80 -4.70
C TYR A 166 12.52 4.82 -5.87
N ASP A 167 13.41 3.85 -5.77
CA ASP A 167 13.64 2.79 -6.73
C ASP A 167 12.52 1.76 -6.54
N ASN A 168 12.09 1.12 -7.61
CA ASN A 168 11.12 0.02 -7.57
C ASN A 168 11.59 -1.13 -6.65
N SER A 169 12.89 -1.10 -6.29
CA SER A 169 13.52 -1.85 -5.21
C SER A 169 12.79 -1.76 -3.87
N ASP A 170 12.14 -0.65 -3.52
CA ASP A 170 11.41 -0.53 -2.25
C ASP A 170 10.13 -1.36 -2.25
N MET A 171 9.37 -1.40 -3.35
CA MET A 171 8.20 -2.28 -3.48
C MET A 171 8.60 -3.75 -3.60
N GLU A 172 9.69 -4.06 -4.32
CA GLU A 172 10.26 -5.42 -4.32
C GLU A 172 10.79 -5.83 -2.95
N ALA A 173 11.42 -4.92 -2.20
CA ALA A 173 11.89 -5.18 -0.84
C ALA A 173 10.72 -5.36 0.13
N LEU A 174 9.65 -4.57 -0.04
CA LEU A 174 8.41 -4.67 0.71
C LEU A 174 7.74 -6.02 0.44
N MET A 175 7.66 -6.42 -0.83
CA MET A 175 7.14 -7.73 -1.26
C MET A 175 8.01 -8.89 -0.79
N LYS A 176 9.34 -8.83 -0.89
CA LYS A 176 10.26 -9.85 -0.32
C LYS A 176 10.11 -9.97 1.19
N ARG A 177 9.87 -8.86 1.88
CA ARG A 177 9.60 -8.85 3.32
C ARG A 177 8.23 -9.46 3.64
N TYR A 178 7.27 -9.36 2.72
CA TYR A 178 5.96 -10.02 2.79
C TYR A 178 6.00 -11.52 2.39
N GLU A 179 6.81 -11.93 1.42
CA GLU A 179 7.08 -13.35 1.10
C GLU A 179 7.62 -14.08 2.34
N LEU A 180 8.49 -13.42 3.12
CA LEU A 180 8.99 -13.93 4.40
C LEU A 180 7.94 -13.97 5.52
N MET A 181 6.88 -13.15 5.45
CA MET A 181 5.78 -13.19 6.44
C MET A 181 4.77 -14.31 6.16
N PHE A 182 4.67 -14.78 4.91
CA PHE A 182 3.79 -15.88 4.52
C PHE A 182 4.51 -17.23 4.36
N SER A 183 5.83 -17.30 4.59
CA SER A 183 6.58 -18.57 4.57
C SER A 183 6.41 -19.44 5.84
N PHE A 184 5.43 -19.14 6.70
CA PHE A 184 5.10 -19.89 7.91
C PHE A 184 3.60 -20.23 8.00
N ALA A 185 3.04 -20.72 6.89
CA ALA A 185 1.81 -21.49 6.90
C ALA A 185 2.11 -22.93 6.46
#